data_AF-H6WSP6-F1
#
_entry.id   AF-H6WSP6-F1
#
_cell.length_a   1.000
_cell.length_b   1.000
_cell.length_c   1.000
_cell.angle_alpha   90.00
_cell.angle_beta   90.00
_cell.angle_gamma   90.00
#
_symmetry.space_group_name_H-M   'P 1'
#
loop_
_entity.id
_entity.type
_entity.pdbx_description
1 polymer ?
#
loop_
_entity_poly.entity_id
_entity_poly.type
_entity_poly.pdbx_seq_one_letter_code
_entity_poly.pdbx_strand_id
1 'polypeptide(L)' 'MALHQLLVSPPEGLRSPLWVPSRLLLGPGPSNLAPRVLAAGGLQMIGHMQKEMYQIMEDIRQGIQYMF' A
#
# COMPACT_ATOMS: atom_id res chain seq x y z
N MET A 1 29.61 -10.28 2.02
CA MET A 1 29.37 -10.52 3.45
C MET A 1 30.23 -9.54 4.24
N ALA A 2 29.65 -8.78 5.17
CA ALA A 2 30.38 -7.75 5.90
C ALA A 2 31.41 -8.39 6.85
N LEU A 3 32.58 -7.75 7.00
CA LEU A 3 33.67 -8.17 7.89
C LEU A 3 33.39 -7.93 9.39
N HIS A 4 32.24 -7.33 9.73
CA HIS A 4 31.91 -6.89 11.09
C HIS A 4 30.66 -7.61 11.61
N GLN A 5 30.67 -7.97 12.89
CA GLN A 5 29.52 -8.59 13.56
C GLN A 5 28.36 -7.58 13.68
N LEU A 6 27.15 -8.04 13.35
CA LEU A 6 25.92 -7.28 13.59
C LEU A 6 25.64 -7.27 15.10
N LEU A 7 25.56 -6.07 15.69
CA LEU A 7 25.31 -5.89 17.12
C LEU A 7 23.83 -6.02 17.51
N VAL A 8 22.94 -6.04 16.53
CA VAL A 8 21.49 -6.08 16.73
C VAL A 8 20.98 -7.46 16.33
N SER A 9 20.34 -8.14 17.27
CA SER A 9 19.68 -9.42 17.01
C SER A 9 18.42 -9.23 16.15
N PRO A 10 18.03 -10.24 15.35
CA PRO A 10 16.78 -10.19 14.60
C PRO A 10 15.58 -10.05 15.55
N PRO A 11 14.65 -9.12 15.30
CA PRO A 11 13.53 -8.87 16.20
C PRO A 11 12.57 -10.06 16.21
N GLU A 12 12.24 -10.54 17.41
CA GLU A 12 11.37 -11.70 17.59
C GLU A 12 9.94 -11.47 17.08
N GLY A 13 9.44 -10.23 17.17
CA GLY A 13 8.08 -9.87 16.73
C GLY A 13 7.81 -10.07 15.24
N LEU A 14 8.84 -10.07 14.39
CA LEU A 14 8.69 -10.32 12.94
C LEU A 14 8.61 -11.82 12.61
N ARG A 15 8.76 -12.71 13.60
CA ARG A 15 8.64 -14.17 13.41
C ARG A 15 7.18 -14.63 13.38
N SER A 16 6.28 -13.86 13.98
CA SER A 16 4.85 -14.15 14.00
C SER A 16 4.16 -13.59 12.74
N PRO A 17 3.16 -14.28 12.18
CA PRO A 17 2.38 -13.74 11.07
C PRO A 17 1.70 -12.41 11.43
N LEU A 18 1.63 -11.49 10.46
CA LEU A 18 0.90 -10.24 10.61
C LEU A 18 -0.60 -10.54 10.81
N TRP A 19 -1.19 -9.98 11.87
CA TRP A 19 -2.62 -10.09 12.15
C TRP A 19 -3.23 -8.70 12.34
N VAL A 20 -4.37 -8.48 11.70
CA VAL A 20 -5.14 -7.23 11.79
C VAL A 20 -6.60 -7.59 12.06
N PRO A 21 -7.26 -7.01 13.09
CA PRO A 21 -8.66 -7.29 13.39
C PRO A 21 -9.59 -6.71 12.33
N SER A 22 -10.64 -7.46 11.95
CA SER A 22 -11.72 -6.93 11.14
C SER A 22 -12.60 -6.00 11.97
N ARG A 23 -12.76 -4.75 11.52
CA ARG A 23 -13.59 -3.73 12.18
C ARG A 23 -14.41 -2.96 11.15
N LEU A 24 -15.65 -2.69 11.51
CA LEU A 24 -16.49 -1.72 10.80
C LEU A 24 -16.15 -0.31 11.31
N LEU A 25 -15.69 0.56 10.42
CA LEU A 25 -15.20 1.91 10.74
C LEU A 25 -16.28 2.94 10.40
N LEU A 26 -17.01 3.39 11.44
CA LEU A 26 -18.09 4.38 11.34
C LEU A 26 -17.71 5.74 11.97
N GLY A 27 -16.43 5.96 12.23
CA GLY A 27 -15.91 7.24 12.74
C GLY A 27 -15.70 8.28 11.62
N PRO A 28 -15.17 9.48 11.95
CA PRO A 28 -14.95 10.55 10.97
C PRO A 28 -13.84 10.25 9.93
N GLY A 29 -13.13 9.13 10.08
CA GLY A 29 -12.07 8.68 9.16
C GLY A 29 -10.92 8.02 9.92
N PRO A 30 -10.16 7.11 9.28
CA PRO A 30 -10.35 6.56 7.92
C PRO A 30 -11.58 5.64 7.81
N SER A 31 -12.08 5.43 6.59
CA SER A 31 -13.21 4.54 6.29
C SER A 31 -12.75 3.15 5.84
N ASN A 32 -13.67 2.18 5.82
CA ASN A 32 -13.40 0.87 5.22
C ASN A 32 -13.13 0.99 3.71
N LEU A 33 -12.15 0.25 3.20
CA LEU A 33 -11.79 0.24 1.79
C LEU A 33 -12.87 -0.47 0.94
N ALA A 34 -13.19 0.10 -0.21
CA ALA A 34 -14.00 -0.61 -1.21
C ALA A 34 -13.24 -1.86 -1.72
N PRO A 35 -13.93 -2.98 -2.03
CA PRO A 35 -13.28 -4.23 -2.47
C PRO A 35 -12.32 -4.04 -3.66
N ARG A 36 -12.66 -3.17 -4.61
CA ARG A 36 -11.81 -2.85 -5.77
C ARG A 36 -10.50 -2.17 -5.37
N VAL A 37 -10.52 -1.28 -4.39
CA VAL A 37 -9.33 -0.57 -3.90
C VAL A 37 -8.45 -1.50 -3.08
N LEU A 38 -9.05 -2.37 -2.27
CA LEU A 38 -8.31 -3.40 -1.52
C LEU A 38 -7.56 -4.36 -2.47
N ALA A 39 -8.22 -4.81 -3.54
CA ALA A 39 -7.60 -5.64 -4.57
C ALA A 39 -6.43 -4.93 -5.28
N ALA A 40 -6.56 -3.62 -5.55
CA ALA A 40 -5.52 -2.83 -6.17
C ALA A 40 -4.24 -2.75 -5.32
N GLY A 41 -4.35 -2.79 -3.98
CA GLY A 41 -3.20 -2.79 -3.07
C GLY A 41 -2.31 -4.04 -3.16
N GLY A 42 -2.80 -5.12 -3.76
CA GLY A 42 -2.03 -6.36 -4.00
C GLY A 42 -1.43 -6.47 -5.40
N LEU A 43 -1.54 -5.44 -6.25
CA LEU A 43 -1.01 -5.46 -7.61
C LEU A 43 0.52 -5.38 -7.62
N GLN A 44 1.12 -5.95 -8.67
CA GLN A 44 2.57 -5.92 -8.88
C GLN A 44 3.08 -4.48 -9.08
N MET A 45 4.29 -4.21 -8.60
CA MET A 45 4.94 -2.93 -8.83
C MET A 45 5.27 -2.71 -10.31
N ILE A 46 5.07 -1.49 -10.80
CA ILE A 46 5.49 -1.01 -12.12
C ILE A 46 6.49 0.15 -11.95
N GLY A 47 7.32 0.38 -12.96
CA GLY A 47 8.27 1.50 -12.94
C GLY A 47 7.55 2.84 -12.98
N HIS A 48 7.90 3.76 -12.08
CA HIS A 48 7.21 5.03 -11.92
C HIS A 48 7.33 6.00 -13.12
N MET A 49 8.25 5.75 -14.06
CA MET A 49 8.39 6.50 -15.31
C MET A 49 7.98 5.70 -16.56
N GLN A 50 7.28 4.57 -16.38
CA GLN A 50 6.77 3.78 -17.49
C GLN A 50 5.48 4.39 -18.05
N LYS A 51 5.17 4.08 -19.31
CA LYS A 51 4.00 4.60 -20.01
C LYS A 51 2.69 4.31 -19.26
N GLU A 52 2.60 3.12 -18.67
CA GLU A 52 1.45 2.64 -17.90
C GLU A 52 1.22 3.51 -16.66
N MET A 53 2.29 3.93 -15.97
CA MET A 53 2.18 4.83 -14.82
C MET A 53 1.66 6.21 -15.23
N TYR A 54 2.16 6.75 -16.36
CA TYR A 54 1.66 8.03 -16.87
C TYR A 54 0.19 7.95 -17.30
N GLN A 55 -0.26 6.83 -17.85
CA GLN A 55 -1.68 6.62 -18.14
C GLN A 55 -2.53 6.63 -16.87
N ILE A 56 -2.08 5.93 -15.81
CA ILE A 56 -2.77 5.94 -14.51
C ILE A 56 -2.85 7.35 -13.94
N MET A 57 -1.76 8.13 -14.02
CA MET A 57 -1.74 9.52 -13.55
C MET A 57 -2.73 10.41 -14.31
N GLU A 58 -2.81 10.23 -15.63
CA GLU A 58 -3.73 10.97 -16.49
C GLU A 58 -5.19 10.63 -16.17
N ASP A 59 -5.52 9.35 -15.97
CA ASP A 59 -6.85 8.91 -15.56
C ASP A 59 -7.24 9.47 -14.18
N ILE A 60 -6.30 9.50 -13.22
CA ILE A 60 -6.50 10.12 -11.89
C ILE A 60 -6.78 11.62 -12.03
N ARG A 61 -5.99 12.32 -12.86
CA ARG A 61 -6.15 13.76 -13.10
C ARG A 61 -7.54 14.09 -13.66
N GLN A 62 -8.00 13.32 -14.65
CA GLN A 62 -9.35 13.48 -15.21
C GLN A 62 -10.44 13.19 -14.18
N GLY A 63 -10.27 12.15 -13.36
CA GLY A 63 -11.22 11.81 -12.28
C GLY A 63 -11.37 12.94 -11.25
N ILE A 64 -10.26 13.58 -10.86
CA ILE A 64 -10.28 14.73 -9.95
C ILE A 64 -11.00 15.92 -10.60
N GLN A 65 -10.71 16.24 -11.86
CA GLN A 65 -11.37 17.33 -12.60
C GLN A 65 -12.87 17.10 -12.82
N TYR A 66 -13.31 15.85 -12.85
CA TYR A 66 -14.74 15.53 -12.93
C TYR A 66 -15.47 15.73 -11.60
N MET A 67 -14.78 15.50 -10.47
CA MET A 67 -15.38 15.58 -9.13
C MET A 67 -15.43 17.00 -8.55
N PHE A 68 -14.52 17.87 -8.95
CA PHE A 68 -14.34 19.23 -8.40
C PHE A 68 -14.31 20.27 -9.52
#